data_AF-A0A426XMP3-F1
#
_entry.id   AF-A0A426XMP3-F1
#
_cell.length_a   1.000
_cell.length_b   1.000
_cell.length_c   1.000
_cell.angle_alpha   90.00
_cell.angle_beta   90.00
_cell.angle_gamma   90.00
#
_symmetry.space_group_name_H-M   'P 1'
#
loop_
_entity.id
_entity.type
_entity.pdbx_description
1 polymer ?
#
loop_
_entity_poly.entity_id
_entity_poly.type
_entity_poly.pdbx_seq_one_letter_code
_entity_poly.pdbx_strand_id
1 'polypeptide(L)' 'MLCSTEGPPVDFQHPTYNIDEDENSNKSVGPLKFYNSEIHSAAFCLPSFARRVIDS' A
#
# COMPACT_ATOMS: atom_id res chain seq x y z
N MET A 1 3.72 1.89 -10.62
CA MET A 1 4.79 2.81 -10.16
C MET A 1 4.18 3.75 -9.16
N LEU A 2 4.75 3.86 -7.98
CA LEU A 2 4.37 4.84 -6.96
C LEU A 2 5.53 5.80 -6.79
N CYS A 3 5.24 7.10 -6.93
CA CYS A 3 6.22 8.17 -6.88
C CYS A 3 5.60 9.33 -6.10
N SER A 4 6.38 10.03 -5.28
CA SER A 4 5.98 11.27 -4.64
C SER A 4 6.70 12.46 -5.27
N THR A 5 6.10 13.64 -5.17
CA THR A 5 6.77 14.90 -5.51
C THR A 5 7.74 15.31 -4.40
N GLU A 6 8.60 16.29 -4.68
CA GLU A 6 9.41 16.93 -3.64
C GLU A 6 8.52 17.50 -2.52
N GLY A 7 8.91 17.29 -1.26
CA GLY A 7 8.11 17.68 -0.10
C GLY A 7 8.30 16.73 1.09
N PRO A 8 7.29 16.60 1.97
CA PRO A 8 7.31 15.65 3.08
C PRO A 8 7.58 14.22 2.58
N PRO A 9 8.37 13.41 3.31
CA PRO A 9 8.65 12.04 2.93
C PRO A 9 7.36 11.21 2.93
N VAL A 10 7.19 10.39 1.90
CA VAL A 10 6.06 9.45 1.78
C VAL A 10 6.61 8.04 1.86
N ASP A 11 6.18 7.30 2.86
CA ASP A 11 6.44 5.86 2.95
C ASP A 11 5.31 5.09 2.28
N PHE A 12 5.54 4.66 1.03
CA PHE A 12 4.57 3.86 0.31
C PHE A 12 4.46 2.42 0.82
N GLN A 13 5.44 1.89 1.55
CA GLN A 13 5.44 0.50 2.01
C GLN A 13 4.55 0.33 3.25
N HIS A 14 4.46 1.35 4.11
CA HIS A 14 3.67 1.32 5.33
C HIS A 14 2.52 2.33 5.26
N PRO A 15 1.26 1.87 5.06
CA PRO A 15 0.13 2.78 4.94
C PRO A 15 -0.09 3.53 6.27
N THR A 16 -0.15 4.85 6.23
CA THR A 16 -0.41 5.68 7.42
C THR A 16 -1.88 5.59 7.88
N TYR A 17 -2.78 5.25 6.97
CA TYR A 17 -4.21 5.14 7.24
C TYR A 17 -4.75 3.81 6.68
N ASN A 18 -5.37 3.03 7.56
CA ASN A 18 -5.88 1.69 7.28
C ASN A 18 -7.38 1.76 6.97
N ILE A 19 -7.73 1.84 5.69
CA ILE A 19 -9.14 1.93 5.25
C ILE A 19 -9.96 0.67 5.59
N ASP A 20 -9.29 -0.48 5.74
CA ASP A 20 -9.89 -1.74 6.14
C ASP A 20 -10.37 -1.75 7.59
N GLU A 21 -9.78 -0.91 8.44
CA GLU A 21 -10.19 -0.71 9.83
C GLU A 21 -11.29 0.36 9.97
N ASP A 22 -11.58 1.11 8.90
CA ASP A 22 -12.62 2.16 8.92
C ASP A 22 -14.02 1.56 8.69
N GLU A 23 -14.71 1.37 9.81
CA GLU A 23 -16.12 0.96 9.89
C GLU A 23 -17.09 1.84 9.08
N ASN A 24 -16.81 3.14 8.92
CA ASN A 24 -17.67 4.05 8.18
C ASN A 24 -17.51 3.89 6.66
N SER A 25 -16.29 3.58 6.21
CA SER A 25 -16.00 3.26 4.81
C SER A 25 -16.68 1.96 4.39
N ASN A 26 -16.57 0.92 5.23
CA ASN A 26 -17.20 -0.39 5.00
C ASN A 26 -18.74 -0.34 4.95
N LYS A 27 -19.37 0.58 5.70
CA LYS A 27 -20.85 0.73 5.75
C LYS A 27 -21.42 1.55 4.59
N SER A 28 -20.69 2.55 4.10
CA SER A 28 -21.21 3.49 3.10
C SER A 28 -20.96 3.04 1.65
N VAL A 29 -19.82 2.37 1.39
CA VAL A 29 -19.40 1.96 0.04
C VAL A 29 -19.47 0.43 -0.15
N GLY A 30 -19.62 -0.31 0.96
CA GLY A 30 -19.58 -1.77 0.99
C GLY A 30 -18.17 -2.27 1.34
N PRO A 31 -18.04 -3.57 1.67
CA PRO A 31 -16.77 -4.13 2.14
C PRO A 31 -15.71 -4.14 1.05
N LEU A 32 -14.45 -3.97 1.47
CA LEU A 32 -13.30 -4.19 0.60
C LEU A 32 -13.27 -5.64 0.11
N LYS A 33 -13.05 -5.81 -1.20
CA LYS A 33 -13.07 -7.14 -1.84
C LYS A 33 -11.71 -7.84 -1.83
N PHE A 34 -10.62 -7.10 -1.64
CA PHE A 34 -9.26 -7.62 -1.82
C PHE A 34 -8.21 -6.84 -1.02
N TYR A 35 -8.29 -5.50 -1.02
CA TYR A 35 -7.33 -4.66 -0.31
C TYR A 35 -7.49 -4.79 1.22
N ASN A 36 -6.36 -4.81 1.91
CA ASN A 36 -6.20 -4.59 3.35
C ASN A 36 -4.78 -4.05 3.62
N SER A 37 -4.48 -3.69 4.86
CA SER A 37 -3.19 -3.09 5.19
C SER A 37 -2.00 -4.07 5.09
N GLU A 38 -2.26 -5.37 5.27
CA GLU A 38 -1.25 -6.42 5.11
C GLU A 38 -0.85 -6.61 3.64
N ILE A 39 -1.82 -6.71 2.74
CA ILE A 39 -1.57 -6.92 1.30
C ILE A 39 -0.96 -5.69 0.66
N HIS A 40 -1.26 -4.49 1.16
CA HIS A 40 -0.59 -3.26 0.76
C HIS A 40 0.92 -3.37 0.98
N SER A 41 1.32 -3.76 2.19
CA SER A 41 2.74 -3.90 2.55
C SER A 41 3.39 -5.05 1.77
N ALA A 42 2.70 -6.20 1.67
CA ALA A 42 3.19 -7.37 0.94
C ALA A 42 3.34 -7.13 -0.57
N ALA A 43 2.62 -6.17 -1.16
CA ALA A 43 2.72 -5.84 -2.58
C ALA A 43 4.12 -5.32 -2.99
N PHE A 44 4.90 -4.82 -2.02
CA PHE A 44 6.28 -4.38 -2.24
C PHE A 44 7.31 -5.51 -2.07
N CYS A 45 6.90 -6.70 -1.63
CA CYS A 45 7.76 -7.88 -1.50
C CYS A 45 8.02 -8.51 -2.89
N LEU A 46 8.97 -7.93 -3.62
CA LEU A 46 9.33 -8.41 -4.96
C LEU A 46 10.21 -9.66 -4.91
N PRO A 47 10.06 -10.61 -5.87
CA PRO A 47 11.00 -11.70 -6.05
C PRO A 47 12.43 -11.21 -6.30
N SER A 48 13.42 -11.99 -5.87
CA SER A 48 14.84 -11.59 -5.90
C SER A 48 15.37 -11.15 -7.26
N PHE A 49 14.84 -11.67 -8.36
CA PHE A 49 15.26 -11.25 -9.70
C PHE A 49 14.74 -9.86 -10.06
N ALA A 50 13.51 -9.51 -9.68
CA ALA A 50 12.91 -8.21 -9.94
C ALA A 50 13.46 -7.15 -9.00
N ARG A 51 13.56 -7.47 -7.70
CA ARG A 51 14.11 -6.58 -6.68
C ARG A 51 15.51 -6.05 -7.06
N ARG A 52 16.39 -6.95 -7.54
CA ARG A 52 17.73 -6.57 -8.00
C ARG A 52 17.73 -5.53 -9.12
N VAL A 53 16.73 -5.54 -10.00
CA VAL A 53 16.66 -4.61 -11.14
C VAL A 53 16.02 -3.28 -10.75
N ILE A 54 15.05 -3.31 -9.84
CA ILE A 54 14.27 -2.13 -9.43
C ILE A 54 14.99 -1.30 -8.37
N ASP A 55 15.75 -1.94 -7.48
CA ASP A 55 16.52 -1.29 -6.42
C ASP A 55 17.94 -0.85 -6.87
N SER A 56 18.35 -1.19 -8.10
CA SER A 56 19.64 -0.77 -8.71
C SER A 56 19.59 0.67 -9.22
#